data_AF-A0A2J7R0E6-F1
#
_entry.id   AF-A0A2J7R0E6-F1
#
_cell.length_a   1.000
_cell.length_b   1.000
_cell.length_c   1.000
_cell.angle_alpha   90.00
_cell.angle_beta   90.00
_cell.angle_gamma   90.00
#
_symmetry.space_group_name_H-M   'P 1'
#
loop_
_entity.id
_entity.type
_entity.pdbx_description
1 polymer ?
#
loop_
_entity_poly.entity_id
_entity_poly.type
_entity_poly.pdbx_seq_one_letter_code
_entity_poly.pdbx_strand_id
1 'polypeptide(L)'
;MRSQYVEITSNDNKYSRNRFSSIRRNTKFGIPQGSTLGPLLFLLYINDLPQHITNGDIVLFADDTNILVTDKDKSILQDKIKRIMIQLESWFSKNNMIINNDKTKAMLFQLKKPHDISGPDIIFNNIKIKYTSQFRFLGINITQNLKWSVHIQSLCSKLNKVCYIIKSLKDEVSLHILRNIYFAKFQSLVSYGLIFWGGENESIKVFKIQKRMLRFMKGVNNRVSCRPLFKELKILTITSLYIIEVLCYFKRYNIYTTRNTDLYEYNTRRKDDLHVQQCNTSVFKKSVINVGIKLYNILPLEVKKSKGCNEFKHKLKLFLFDRPFYTLNEFLQQGHEEA
;
A
#
# COMPACT_ATOMS: atom_id res chain seq x y z
N MET A 1 11.81 36.51 -18.83
CA MET A 1 10.53 36.02 -18.26
C MET A 1 10.33 34.57 -18.69
N ARG A 2 9.79 33.71 -17.82
CA ARG A 2 9.43 32.34 -18.20
C ARG A 2 8.06 32.34 -18.90
N SER A 3 7.91 31.58 -19.97
CA SER A 3 6.67 31.45 -20.73
C SER A 3 6.35 29.98 -20.98
N GLN A 4 5.07 29.61 -20.92
CA GLN A 4 4.59 28.25 -21.20
C GLN A 4 3.67 28.24 -22.42
N TYR A 5 3.66 27.14 -23.16
CA TYR A 5 2.68 26.82 -24.19
C TYR A 5 2.42 25.32 -24.17
N VAL A 6 1.25 24.90 -24.66
CA VAL A 6 0.90 23.49 -24.82
C VAL A 6 0.97 23.15 -26.30
N GLU A 7 1.62 22.03 -26.62
CA GLU A 7 1.67 21.52 -27.99
C GLU A 7 1.02 20.13 -28.03
N ILE A 8 0.10 19.95 -28.97
CA ILE A 8 -0.55 18.67 -29.24
C ILE A 8 -0.14 18.23 -30.64
N THR A 9 0.48 17.07 -30.73
CA THR A 9 0.70 16.37 -31.99
C THR A 9 -0.48 15.44 -32.29
N SER A 10 -1.20 15.71 -33.37
CA SER A 10 -2.16 14.78 -33.97
C SER A 10 -1.50 14.06 -35.13
N ASN A 11 -1.68 12.74 -35.21
CA ASN A 11 -1.33 11.95 -36.38
C ASN A 11 -2.61 11.62 -37.13
N ASP A 12 -2.83 12.23 -38.30
CA ASP A 12 -3.89 11.77 -39.19
C ASP A 12 -3.43 10.52 -39.94
N ASN A 13 -4.38 9.63 -40.26
CA ASN A 13 -4.14 8.28 -40.75
C ASN A 13 -2.98 8.19 -41.77
N LYS A 14 -1.84 7.71 -41.24
CA LYS A 14 -0.61 7.22 -41.86
C LYS A 14 0.45 8.19 -42.40
N TYR A 15 0.22 9.49 -42.70
CA TYR A 15 1.31 10.29 -43.30
C TYR A 15 1.45 11.78 -42.91
N SER A 16 0.58 12.38 -42.09
CA SER A 16 0.76 13.78 -41.64
C SER A 16 0.80 13.90 -40.11
N ARG A 17 1.88 14.52 -39.62
CA ARG A 17 2.02 14.95 -38.21
C ARG A 17 1.63 16.42 -38.12
N ASN A 18 0.42 16.68 -37.64
CA ASN A 18 -0.05 18.04 -37.41
C ASN A 18 0.29 18.46 -35.98
N ARG A 19 1.03 19.57 -35.83
CA ARG A 19 1.37 20.17 -34.54
C ARG A 19 0.50 21.39 -34.29
N PHE A 20 -0.28 21.34 -33.22
CA PHE A 20 -1.06 22.47 -32.75
C PHE A 20 -0.41 23.02 -31.49
N SER A 21 0.09 24.25 -31.55
CA SER A 21 0.69 24.94 -30.40
C SER A 21 -0.20 26.07 -29.93
N SER A 22 -0.38 26.19 -28.61
CA SER A 22 -1.06 27.33 -28.01
C SER A 22 -0.18 28.58 -28.04
N ILE A 23 -0.79 29.75 -27.90
CA ILE A 23 -0.07 31.01 -27.68
C ILE A 23 0.78 30.89 -26.41
N ARG A 24 2.02 31.40 -26.44
CA ARG A 24 2.90 31.46 -25.26
C ARG A 24 2.32 32.42 -24.22
N ARG A 25 2.12 31.92 -23.00
CA ARG A 25 1.68 32.73 -21.85
C ARG A 25 2.84 32.93 -20.90
N ASN A 26 3.06 34.18 -20.48
CA ASN A 26 4.04 34.49 -19.44
C ASN A 26 3.57 33.93 -18.08
N THR A 27 4.44 33.19 -17.41
CA THR A 27 4.19 32.64 -16.07
C THR A 27 4.98 33.45 -15.04
N LYS A 28 4.25 34.23 -14.24
CA LYS A 28 4.83 34.96 -13.10
C LYS A 28 4.96 34.09 -11.86
N PHE A 29 4.04 33.15 -11.68
CA PHE A 29 3.94 32.25 -10.53
C PHE A 29 3.78 30.81 -10.99
N GLY A 30 4.22 29.87 -10.15
CA GLY A 30 4.16 28.44 -10.43
C GLY A 30 5.36 27.91 -11.21
N ILE A 31 5.43 26.59 -11.29
CA ILE A 31 6.53 25.86 -11.89
C ILE A 31 6.04 25.16 -13.15
N PRO A 32 6.75 25.23 -14.30
CA PRO A 32 6.32 24.55 -15.52
C PRO A 32 6.17 23.04 -15.32
N GLN A 33 5.01 22.52 -15.70
CA GLN A 33 4.76 21.08 -15.68
C GLN A 33 5.68 20.38 -16.69
N GLY A 34 6.30 19.29 -16.28
CA GLY A 34 7.32 18.60 -17.08
C GLY A 34 8.75 19.14 -16.91
N SER A 35 8.95 20.20 -16.11
CA SER A 35 10.30 20.61 -15.72
C SER A 35 10.94 19.61 -14.75
N THR A 36 12.24 19.35 -14.94
CA THR A 36 13.02 18.43 -14.09
C THR A 36 13.15 18.92 -12.66
N LEU A 37 13.32 20.23 -12.46
CA LEU A 37 13.42 20.86 -11.14
C LEU A 37 12.08 21.11 -10.46
N GLY A 38 10.97 20.98 -11.20
CA GLY A 38 9.66 21.36 -10.69
C GLY A 38 9.22 20.62 -9.43
N PRO A 39 9.28 19.28 -9.40
CA PRO A 39 8.95 18.53 -8.20
C PRO A 39 9.81 18.93 -7.00
N LEU A 40 11.12 19.13 -7.19
CA LEU A 40 12.03 19.51 -6.11
C LEU A 40 11.70 20.88 -5.53
N LEU A 41 11.48 21.88 -6.39
CA LEU A 41 11.12 23.23 -5.96
C LEU A 41 9.79 23.26 -5.22
N PHE A 42 8.80 22.48 -5.67
CA PHE A 42 7.53 22.35 -4.96
C PHE A 42 7.70 21.66 -3.60
N LEU A 43 8.53 20.62 -3.51
CA LEU A 43 8.82 19.97 -2.23
C LEU A 43 9.47 20.95 -1.25
N LEU A 44 10.45 21.75 -1.67
CA LEU A 44 11.05 22.80 -0.84
C LEU A 44 10.01 23.83 -0.36
N TYR A 45 9.03 24.14 -1.21
CA TYR A 45 7.98 25.11 -0.92
C TYR A 45 7.00 24.66 0.16
N ILE A 46 6.67 23.36 0.22
CA ILE A 46 5.67 22.82 1.16
C ILE A 46 6.30 22.20 2.43
N ASN A 47 7.63 22.07 2.49
CA ASN A 47 8.32 21.22 3.46
C ASN A 47 8.19 21.69 4.92
N ASP A 48 7.93 22.97 5.16
CA ASP A 48 7.76 23.56 6.49
C ASP A 48 6.32 23.42 7.03
N LEU A 49 5.32 23.12 6.18
CA LEU A 49 3.92 22.95 6.58
C LEU A 49 3.75 22.02 7.81
N PRO A 50 4.38 20.83 7.89
CA PRO A 50 4.21 19.95 9.05
C PRO A 50 4.68 20.57 10.36
N GLN A 51 5.65 21.49 10.32
CA GLN A 51 6.18 22.17 11.51
C GLN A 51 5.21 23.25 12.03
N HIS A 52 4.32 23.74 11.17
CA HIS A 52 3.31 24.74 11.52
C HIS A 52 2.05 24.16 12.17
N ILE A 53 1.86 22.85 12.09
CA ILE A 53 0.65 22.19 12.57
C ILE A 53 0.92 21.47 13.89
N THR A 54 0.02 21.68 14.85
CA THR A 54 0.07 21.05 16.18
C THR A 54 -1.16 20.18 16.39
N ASN A 55 -1.06 19.17 17.26
CA ASN A 55 -2.18 18.28 17.63
C ASN A 55 -2.70 17.34 16.52
N GLY A 56 -1.97 17.18 15.43
CA GLY A 56 -2.28 16.22 14.36
C GLY A 56 -1.02 15.79 13.64
N ASP A 57 -1.04 14.56 13.13
CA ASP A 57 0.06 13.99 12.36
C ASP A 57 -0.16 14.32 10.87
N ILE A 58 0.82 14.99 10.26
CA ILE A 58 0.76 15.37 8.85
C ILE A 58 1.55 14.40 7.99
N VAL A 59 0.91 13.96 6.91
CA VAL A 59 1.54 13.16 5.85
C VAL A 59 1.38 13.89 4.53
N LEU A 60 2.51 14.30 3.97
CA LEU A 60 2.59 14.95 2.66
C LEU A 60 3.04 13.95 1.59
N PHE A 61 2.41 14.03 0.42
CA PHE A 61 2.88 13.36 -0.79
C PHE A 61 2.67 14.27 -1.99
N ALA A 62 3.73 14.97 -2.41
CA ALA A 62 3.59 16.10 -3.34
C ALA A 62 2.49 17.06 -2.84
N ASP A 63 1.46 17.34 -3.65
CA ASP A 63 0.34 18.21 -3.31
C ASP A 63 -0.70 17.55 -2.38
N ASP A 64 -0.72 16.22 -2.27
CA ASP A 64 -1.64 15.51 -1.37
C ASP A 64 -1.22 15.73 0.09
N THR A 65 -1.98 16.57 0.80
CA THR A 65 -1.82 16.84 2.25
C THR A 65 -2.87 16.07 3.04
N ASN A 66 -2.43 15.27 4.02
CA ASN A 66 -3.31 14.45 4.84
C ASN A 66 -2.99 14.68 6.31
N ILE A 67 -4.02 14.75 7.14
CA ILE A 67 -3.87 15.05 8.55
C ILE A 67 -4.67 14.02 9.36
N LEU A 68 -3.98 13.31 10.23
CA LEU A 68 -4.58 12.37 11.16
C LEU A 68 -4.71 13.04 12.53
N VAL A 69 -5.93 13.05 13.06
CA VAL A 69 -6.21 13.59 14.39
C VAL A 69 -6.85 12.50 15.22
N THR A 70 -6.29 12.25 16.41
CA THR A 70 -6.79 11.22 17.32
C THR A 70 -7.01 11.79 18.71
N ASP A 71 -8.15 11.45 19.30
CA ASP A 71 -8.43 11.63 20.72
C ASP A 71 -9.45 10.59 21.19
N LYS A 72 -9.48 10.31 22.49
CA LYS A 72 -10.51 9.47 23.12
C LYS A 72 -11.78 10.27 23.38
N ASP A 73 -11.64 11.57 23.65
CA ASP A 73 -12.74 12.48 23.90
C ASP A 73 -13.14 13.22 22.61
N LYS A 74 -14.45 13.19 22.29
CA LYS A 74 -14.99 13.84 21.09
C LYS A 74 -14.87 15.37 21.15
N SER A 75 -15.01 15.97 22.33
CA SER A 75 -14.90 17.42 22.53
C SER A 75 -13.46 17.86 22.29
N ILE A 76 -12.49 17.16 22.88
CA ILE A 76 -11.07 17.45 22.67
C ILE A 76 -10.69 17.22 21.21
N LEU A 77 -11.20 16.16 20.58
CA LEU A 77 -11.00 15.91 19.14
C LEU A 77 -11.51 17.09 18.29
N GLN A 78 -12.71 17.59 18.57
CA GLN A 78 -13.30 18.74 17.88
C GLN A 78 -12.43 20.00 18.04
N ASP A 79 -11.90 20.24 19.23
CA ASP A 79 -11.03 21.39 19.50
C ASP A 79 -9.67 21.26 18.80
N LYS A 80 -9.08 20.07 18.78
CA LYS A 80 -7.84 19.78 18.02
C LYS A 80 -8.05 20.05 16.53
N ILE A 81 -9.14 19.54 15.95
CA ILE A 81 -9.49 19.76 14.55
C ILE A 81 -9.64 21.26 14.25
N LYS A 82 -10.37 22.01 15.08
CA LYS A 82 -10.54 23.46 14.91
C LYS A 82 -9.20 24.19 14.90
N ARG A 83 -8.31 23.90 15.86
CA ARG A 83 -6.97 24.52 15.94
C ARG A 83 -6.15 24.22 14.69
N ILE A 84 -6.17 22.97 14.22
CA ILE A 84 -5.47 22.56 13.00
C ILE A 84 -6.01 23.31 11.79
N MET A 85 -7.33 23.42 11.62
CA MET A 85 -7.91 24.16 10.49
C MET A 85 -7.46 25.62 10.47
N ILE A 86 -7.47 26.30 11.63
CA ILE A 86 -6.98 27.69 11.75
C ILE A 86 -5.50 27.79 11.36
N GLN A 87 -4.66 26.85 11.80
CA GLN A 87 -3.24 26.83 11.47
C GLN A 87 -3.01 26.61 9.97
N LEU A 88 -3.77 25.71 9.34
CA LEU A 88 -3.73 25.47 7.91
C LEU A 88 -4.16 26.71 7.12
N GLU A 89 -5.29 27.34 7.47
CA GLU A 89 -5.77 28.56 6.81
C GLU A 89 -4.71 29.66 6.86
N SER A 90 -4.09 29.87 8.03
CA SER A 90 -3.01 30.83 8.21
C SER A 90 -1.80 30.51 7.31
N TRP A 91 -1.36 29.24 7.30
CA TRP A 91 -0.18 28.85 6.53
C TRP A 91 -0.42 28.89 5.01
N PHE A 92 -1.56 28.39 4.54
CA PHE A 92 -1.92 28.43 3.12
C PHE A 92 -2.11 29.87 2.62
N SER A 93 -2.70 30.74 3.44
CA SER A 93 -2.85 32.17 3.11
C SER A 93 -1.48 32.87 3.00
N LYS A 94 -0.58 32.67 3.98
CA LYS A 94 0.79 33.22 3.94
C LYS A 94 1.59 32.73 2.74
N ASN A 95 1.36 31.49 2.33
CA ASN A 95 2.01 30.86 1.19
C ASN A 95 1.18 30.97 -0.10
N ASN A 96 0.22 31.90 -0.21
CA ASN A 96 -0.56 32.15 -1.42
C ASN A 96 -1.08 30.88 -2.12
N MET A 97 -1.50 29.89 -1.33
CA MET A 97 -1.95 28.60 -1.82
C MET A 97 -3.44 28.42 -1.55
N ILE A 98 -4.13 27.85 -2.54
CA ILE A 98 -5.57 27.66 -2.51
C ILE A 98 -5.85 26.16 -2.41
N ILE A 99 -6.56 25.75 -1.37
CA ILE A 99 -7.03 24.37 -1.23
C ILE A 99 -8.17 24.10 -2.20
N ASN A 100 -8.13 22.92 -2.82
CA ASN A 100 -9.26 22.40 -3.57
C ASN A 100 -10.30 21.78 -2.60
N ASN A 101 -11.31 22.58 -2.24
CA ASN A 101 -12.37 22.16 -1.31
C ASN A 101 -13.19 20.96 -1.84
N ASP A 102 -13.35 20.83 -3.17
CA ASP A 102 -14.08 19.71 -3.77
C ASP A 102 -13.34 18.38 -3.62
N LYS A 103 -12.01 18.42 -3.69
CA LYS A 103 -11.15 17.25 -3.46
C LYS A 103 -10.89 16.96 -1.99
N THR A 104 -11.01 17.97 -1.13
CA THR A 104 -10.80 17.83 0.32
C THR A 104 -11.96 17.06 0.94
N LYS A 105 -11.65 15.98 1.66
CA LYS A 105 -12.64 15.11 2.30
C LYS A 105 -12.22 14.81 3.72
N ALA A 106 -13.21 14.61 4.59
CA ALA A 106 -13.03 14.10 5.93
C ALA A 106 -13.41 12.61 5.99
N MET A 107 -12.75 11.84 6.84
CA MET A 107 -13.13 10.46 7.14
C MET A 107 -13.00 10.23 8.63
N LEU A 108 -14.05 9.72 9.26
CA LEU A 108 -14.02 9.31 10.65
C LEU A 108 -13.78 7.79 10.73
N PHE A 109 -12.64 7.37 11.27
CA PHE A 109 -12.35 5.95 11.43
C PHE A 109 -13.12 5.36 12.62
N GLN A 110 -13.97 4.36 12.37
CA GLN A 110 -14.76 3.69 13.40
C GLN A 110 -14.80 2.18 13.18
N LEU A 111 -14.43 1.43 14.21
CA LEU A 111 -14.46 -0.04 14.18
C LEU A 111 -15.82 -0.64 14.62
N LYS A 112 -16.54 0.04 15.53
CA LYS A 112 -17.77 -0.49 16.16
C LYS A 112 -19.08 0.00 15.51
N LYS A 113 -19.10 1.21 14.93
CA LYS A 113 -20.30 1.85 14.35
C LYS A 113 -20.09 2.26 12.90
N PRO A 114 -19.81 1.32 11.98
CA PRO A 114 -19.32 1.62 10.63
C PRO A 114 -20.35 2.25 9.67
N HIS A 115 -21.54 2.64 10.15
CA HIS A 115 -22.58 3.30 9.35
C HIS A 115 -22.75 4.78 9.73
N ASP A 116 -22.16 5.21 10.85
CA ASP A 116 -22.17 6.61 11.26
C ASP A 116 -21.04 7.34 10.56
N ILE A 117 -21.38 8.03 9.47
CA ILE A 117 -20.46 8.85 8.68
C ILE A 117 -20.35 10.27 9.29
N SER A 118 -21.12 10.57 10.34
CA SER A 118 -21.08 11.86 10.99
C SER A 118 -19.89 11.95 11.96
N GLY A 119 -19.25 13.10 11.97
CA GLY A 119 -18.15 13.41 12.85
C GLY A 119 -18.22 14.86 13.32
N PRO A 120 -17.23 15.31 14.10
CA PRO A 120 -17.10 16.72 14.46
C PRO A 120 -17.15 17.62 13.22
N ASP A 121 -17.75 18.79 13.36
CA ASP A 121 -17.84 19.72 12.25
C ASP A 121 -16.45 20.23 11.87
N ILE A 122 -16.09 20.07 10.59
CA ILE A 122 -14.83 20.51 10.03
C ILE A 122 -15.13 21.64 9.05
N ILE A 123 -14.65 22.83 9.38
CA ILE A 123 -14.82 24.03 8.58
C ILE A 123 -13.43 24.50 8.15
N PHE A 124 -13.27 24.77 6.87
CA PHE A 124 -12.06 25.33 6.29
C PHE A 124 -12.46 26.45 5.32
N ASN A 125 -11.91 27.66 5.49
CA ASN A 125 -12.28 28.87 4.73
C ASN A 125 -13.81 29.08 4.67
N ASN A 126 -14.49 28.98 5.81
CA ASN A 126 -15.95 29.06 5.94
C ASN A 126 -16.76 27.99 5.17
N ILE A 127 -16.11 26.94 4.66
CA ILE A 127 -16.76 25.84 3.94
C ILE A 127 -16.70 24.58 4.78
N LYS A 128 -17.86 23.94 4.96
CA LYS A 128 -17.97 22.66 5.67
C LYS A 128 -17.43 21.51 4.82
N ILE A 129 -16.40 20.82 5.31
CA ILE A 129 -15.82 19.66 4.63
C ILE A 129 -16.75 18.45 4.78
N LYS A 130 -17.04 17.78 3.66
CA LYS A 130 -17.92 16.60 3.63
C LYS A 130 -17.17 15.37 4.11
N TYR A 131 -17.84 14.58 4.96
CA TYR A 131 -17.38 13.26 5.34
C TYR A 131 -17.62 12.24 4.22
N THR A 132 -16.72 11.27 4.11
CA THR A 132 -16.83 10.12 3.20
C THR A 132 -16.52 8.82 3.94
N SER A 133 -17.18 7.73 3.52
CA SER A 133 -16.95 6.38 4.04
C SER A 133 -15.81 5.65 3.35
N GLN A 134 -15.40 6.13 2.17
CA GLN A 134 -14.29 5.60 1.38
C GLN A 134 -13.54 6.71 0.66
N PHE A 135 -12.22 6.58 0.55
CA PHE A 135 -11.39 7.47 -0.26
C PHE A 135 -10.21 6.72 -0.87
N ARG A 136 -9.72 7.23 -2.00
CA ARG A 136 -8.55 6.68 -2.66
C ARG A 136 -7.31 7.46 -2.24
N PHE A 137 -6.48 6.85 -1.42
CA PHE A 137 -5.23 7.42 -0.92
C PHE A 137 -4.04 6.77 -1.63
N LEU A 138 -3.24 7.56 -2.35
CA LEU A 138 -2.05 7.09 -3.07
C LEU A 138 -2.33 5.79 -3.84
N GLY A 139 -3.43 5.71 -4.59
CA GLY A 139 -3.76 4.52 -5.37
C GLY A 139 -4.43 3.35 -4.63
N ILE A 140 -4.58 3.42 -3.30
CA ILE A 140 -5.23 2.41 -2.45
C ILE A 140 -6.58 2.92 -1.95
N ASN A 141 -7.61 2.07 -1.98
CA ASN A 141 -8.91 2.45 -1.41
C ASN A 141 -8.94 2.16 0.09
N ILE A 142 -9.08 3.22 0.89
CA ILE A 142 -9.22 3.17 2.35
C ILE A 142 -10.70 3.37 2.69
N THR A 143 -11.18 2.64 3.69
CA THR A 143 -12.56 2.72 4.17
C THR A 143 -12.58 3.08 5.65
N GLN A 144 -13.67 3.70 6.11
CA GLN A 144 -13.84 4.15 7.50
C GLN A 144 -13.71 3.03 8.55
N ASN A 145 -13.95 1.78 8.16
CA ASN A 145 -13.84 0.61 9.03
C ASN A 145 -12.55 -0.19 8.81
N LEU A 146 -11.58 0.38 8.07
CA LEU A 146 -10.29 -0.22 7.73
C LEU A 146 -10.42 -1.60 7.06
N LYS A 147 -11.52 -1.83 6.32
CA LYS A 147 -11.68 -3.03 5.49
C LYS A 147 -11.12 -2.80 4.10
N TRP A 148 -10.48 -3.83 3.56
CA TRP A 148 -9.84 -3.80 2.25
C TRP A 148 -10.70 -4.36 1.11
N SER A 149 -11.97 -4.68 1.36
CA SER A 149 -12.88 -5.29 0.37
C SER A 149 -13.03 -4.46 -0.90
N VAL A 150 -13.23 -3.15 -0.77
CA VAL A 150 -13.36 -2.21 -1.90
C VAL A 150 -12.07 -2.16 -2.72
N HIS A 151 -10.91 -2.13 -2.06
CA HIS A 151 -9.60 -2.17 -2.72
C HIS A 151 -9.40 -3.49 -3.47
N ILE A 152 -9.62 -4.61 -2.80
CA ILE A 152 -9.46 -5.96 -3.36
C ILE A 152 -10.39 -6.17 -4.55
N GLN A 153 -11.63 -5.69 -4.50
CA GLN A 153 -12.57 -5.77 -5.62
C GLN A 153 -12.07 -4.97 -6.83
N SER A 154 -11.64 -3.72 -6.61
CA SER A 154 -11.05 -2.88 -7.67
C SER A 154 -9.80 -3.52 -8.28
N LEU A 155 -8.94 -4.09 -7.44
CA LEU A 155 -7.75 -4.83 -7.86
C LEU A 155 -8.13 -6.07 -8.67
N CYS A 156 -9.05 -6.91 -8.21
CA CYS A 156 -9.51 -8.08 -8.93
C CYS A 156 -10.03 -7.73 -10.34
N SER A 157 -10.77 -6.63 -10.49
CA SER A 157 -11.21 -6.15 -11.81
C SER A 157 -10.04 -5.84 -12.75
N LYS A 158 -8.95 -5.23 -12.24
CA LYS A 158 -7.73 -4.98 -13.03
C LYS A 158 -7.00 -6.29 -13.36
N LEU A 159 -6.85 -7.18 -12.38
CA LEU A 159 -6.16 -8.46 -12.57
C LEU A 159 -6.90 -9.40 -13.53
N ASN A 160 -8.23 -9.35 -13.57
CA ASN A 160 -9.02 -10.10 -14.55
C ASN A 160 -8.71 -9.65 -15.99
N LYS A 161 -8.49 -8.36 -16.22
CA LYS A 161 -8.05 -7.86 -17.55
C LYS A 161 -6.67 -8.41 -17.92
N VAL A 162 -5.72 -8.43 -16.98
CA VAL A 162 -4.39 -9.03 -17.20
C VAL A 162 -4.50 -10.54 -17.46
N CYS A 163 -5.38 -11.22 -16.72
CA CYS A 163 -5.65 -12.64 -16.91
C CYS A 163 -6.21 -12.94 -18.31
N TYR A 164 -7.05 -12.07 -18.86
CA TYR A 164 -7.55 -12.17 -20.23
C TYR A 164 -6.42 -11.97 -21.25
N ILE A 165 -5.55 -10.96 -21.06
CA ILE A 165 -4.38 -10.74 -21.92
C ILE A 165 -3.50 -12.00 -21.99
N ILE A 166 -3.16 -12.60 -20.85
CA ILE A 166 -2.38 -13.85 -20.82
C ILE A 166 -3.13 -14.98 -21.53
N LYS A 167 -4.45 -15.10 -21.31
CA LYS A 167 -5.25 -16.15 -21.96
C LYS A 167 -5.22 -16.01 -23.48
N SER A 168 -5.32 -14.78 -24.01
CA SER A 168 -5.32 -14.53 -25.46
C SER A 168 -3.94 -14.70 -26.09
N LEU A 169 -2.87 -14.38 -25.36
CA LEU A 169 -1.50 -14.48 -25.88
C LEU A 169 -0.89 -15.86 -25.72
N LYS A 170 -1.47 -16.76 -24.91
CA LYS A 170 -0.82 -18.03 -24.53
C LYS A 170 -0.44 -18.93 -25.71
N ASP A 171 -1.17 -18.85 -26.81
CA ASP A 171 -0.96 -19.67 -28.00
C ASP A 171 -0.05 -18.96 -29.04
N GLU A 172 0.21 -17.66 -28.85
CA GLU A 172 0.97 -16.81 -29.78
C GLU A 172 2.40 -16.53 -29.30
N VAL A 173 2.67 -16.67 -27.99
CA VAL A 173 3.96 -16.31 -27.40
C VAL A 173 4.51 -17.39 -26.48
N SER A 174 5.83 -17.40 -26.33
CA SER A 174 6.50 -18.38 -25.46
C SER A 174 6.14 -18.21 -23.99
N LEU A 175 6.24 -19.30 -23.23
CA LEU A 175 6.02 -19.30 -21.78
C LEU A 175 6.88 -18.26 -21.04
N HIS A 176 8.10 -18.03 -21.53
CA HIS A 176 9.00 -17.01 -20.99
C HIS A 176 8.40 -15.60 -21.12
N ILE A 177 7.81 -15.27 -22.26
CA ILE A 177 7.15 -13.97 -22.49
C ILE A 177 5.91 -13.84 -21.59
N LEU A 178 5.09 -14.88 -21.48
CA LEU A 178 3.93 -14.88 -20.56
C LEU A 178 4.35 -14.64 -19.11
N ARG A 179 5.47 -15.25 -18.70
CA ARG A 179 6.05 -15.07 -17.36
C ARG A 179 6.56 -13.65 -17.14
N ASN A 180 7.13 -13.02 -18.16
CA ASN A 180 7.51 -11.60 -18.08
C ASN A 180 6.28 -10.68 -17.96
N ILE A 181 5.21 -10.95 -18.71
CA ILE A 181 3.94 -10.22 -18.60
C ILE A 181 3.35 -10.39 -17.19
N TYR A 182 3.40 -11.60 -16.64
CA TYR A 182 2.97 -11.88 -15.27
C TYR A 182 3.71 -10.97 -14.27
N PHE A 183 5.05 -10.94 -14.29
CA PHE A 183 5.80 -10.11 -13.35
C PHE A 183 5.58 -8.61 -13.60
N ALA A 184 5.59 -8.19 -14.87
CA ALA A 184 5.49 -6.78 -15.24
C ALA A 184 4.11 -6.17 -14.94
N LYS A 185 3.02 -6.94 -15.05
CA LYS A 185 1.64 -6.42 -14.88
C LYS A 185 0.85 -7.05 -13.74
N PHE A 186 0.88 -8.37 -13.58
CA PHE A 186 0.11 -8.99 -12.49
C PHE A 186 0.76 -8.76 -11.14
N GLN A 187 2.04 -9.15 -11.00
CA GLN A 187 2.72 -9.04 -9.73
C GLN A 187 2.95 -7.58 -9.34
N SER A 188 3.27 -6.68 -10.28
CA SER A 188 3.40 -5.25 -9.98
C SER A 188 2.12 -4.64 -9.39
N LEU A 189 0.94 -4.99 -9.91
CA LEU A 189 -0.35 -4.55 -9.37
C LEU A 189 -0.64 -5.15 -7.99
N VAL A 190 -0.30 -6.43 -7.79
CA VAL A 190 -0.48 -7.13 -6.51
C VAL A 190 0.47 -6.60 -5.44
N SER A 191 1.74 -6.35 -5.77
CA SER A 191 2.74 -5.89 -4.81
C SER A 191 2.41 -4.51 -4.24
N TYR A 192 1.64 -3.70 -4.97
CA TYR A 192 1.24 -2.36 -4.53
C TYR A 192 0.33 -2.41 -3.30
N GLY A 193 0.86 -1.97 -2.16
CA GLY A 193 0.15 -1.97 -0.88
C GLY A 193 -0.12 -3.36 -0.30
N LEU A 194 0.55 -4.41 -0.80
CA LEU A 194 0.30 -5.80 -0.39
C LEU A 194 0.38 -6.00 1.12
N ILE A 195 1.30 -5.30 1.78
CA ILE A 195 1.49 -5.34 3.24
C ILE A 195 0.22 -4.98 4.02
N PHE A 196 -0.68 -4.18 3.45
CA PHE A 196 -1.90 -3.74 4.12
C PHE A 196 -3.07 -4.72 3.98
N TRP A 197 -3.28 -5.26 2.77
CA TRP A 197 -4.47 -6.04 2.45
C TRP A 197 -4.19 -7.54 2.25
N GLY A 198 -2.92 -7.95 2.08
CA GLY A 198 -2.54 -9.33 1.76
C GLY A 198 -2.84 -10.34 2.87
N GLY A 199 -2.91 -9.88 4.12
CA GLY A 199 -3.30 -10.70 5.28
C GLY A 199 -4.81 -10.85 5.47
N GLU A 200 -5.65 -10.17 4.67
CA GLU A 200 -7.10 -10.29 4.80
C GLU A 200 -7.64 -11.57 4.16
N ASN A 201 -8.75 -12.07 4.69
CA ASN A 201 -9.44 -13.27 4.16
C ASN A 201 -9.85 -13.09 2.69
N GLU A 202 -10.24 -11.88 2.32
CA GLU A 202 -10.65 -11.50 0.96
C GLU A 202 -9.51 -11.60 -0.06
N SER A 203 -8.24 -11.63 0.37
CA SER A 203 -7.08 -11.85 -0.50
C SER A 203 -7.16 -13.18 -1.26
N ILE A 204 -7.95 -14.14 -0.77
CA ILE A 204 -8.22 -15.41 -1.47
C ILE A 204 -8.82 -15.19 -2.86
N LYS A 205 -9.55 -14.09 -3.10
CA LYS A 205 -10.08 -13.73 -4.42
C LYS A 205 -8.95 -13.45 -5.40
N VAL A 206 -7.94 -12.69 -4.97
CA VAL A 206 -6.72 -12.41 -5.75
C VAL A 206 -5.94 -13.70 -5.99
N PHE A 207 -5.80 -14.54 -4.97
CA PHE A 207 -5.11 -15.82 -5.08
C PHE A 207 -5.78 -16.79 -6.07
N LYS A 208 -7.12 -16.82 -6.11
CA LYS A 208 -7.87 -17.59 -7.12
C LYS A 208 -7.56 -17.12 -8.55
N ILE A 209 -7.45 -15.81 -8.77
CA ILE A 209 -7.05 -15.25 -10.08
C ILE A 209 -5.61 -15.64 -10.41
N GLN A 210 -4.68 -15.55 -9.44
CA GLN A 210 -3.29 -15.97 -9.62
C GLN A 210 -3.20 -17.43 -10.11
N LYS A 211 -3.88 -18.35 -9.42
CA LYS A 211 -3.93 -19.77 -9.82
C LYS A 211 -4.48 -19.96 -11.22
N ARG A 212 -5.56 -19.25 -11.58
CA ARG A 212 -6.14 -19.30 -12.93
C ARG A 212 -5.13 -18.85 -13.99
N MET A 213 -4.36 -17.81 -13.72
CA MET A 213 -3.33 -17.33 -14.64
C MET A 213 -2.21 -18.35 -14.85
N LEU A 214 -1.71 -18.98 -13.79
CA LEU A 214 -0.69 -20.03 -13.93
C LEU A 214 -1.18 -21.19 -14.81
N ARG A 215 -2.45 -21.56 -14.67
CA ARG A 215 -3.05 -22.60 -15.51
C ARG A 215 -3.16 -22.19 -16.97
N PHE A 216 -3.54 -20.94 -17.25
CA PHE A 216 -3.52 -20.42 -18.62
C PHE A 216 -2.13 -20.39 -19.22
N MET A 217 -1.13 -19.92 -18.46
CA MET A 217 0.26 -19.91 -18.93
C MET A 217 0.77 -21.30 -19.27
N LYS A 218 0.32 -22.33 -18.53
CA LYS A 218 0.75 -23.72 -18.73
C LYS A 218 -0.17 -24.55 -19.61
N GLY A 219 -1.31 -24.02 -20.04
CA GLY A 219 -2.30 -24.76 -20.83
C GLY A 219 -2.93 -25.95 -20.10
N VAL A 220 -2.94 -25.97 -18.76
CA VAL A 220 -3.45 -27.11 -17.98
C VAL A 220 -4.90 -26.92 -17.54
N ASN A 221 -5.58 -28.04 -17.23
CA ASN A 221 -6.97 -28.04 -16.75
C ASN A 221 -7.11 -27.31 -15.39
N ASN A 222 -8.28 -26.69 -15.17
CA ASN A 222 -8.71 -26.04 -13.93
C ASN A 222 -8.58 -26.92 -12.66
N ARG A 223 -8.66 -28.25 -12.79
CA ARG A 223 -8.54 -29.20 -11.67
C ARG A 223 -7.09 -29.45 -11.24
N VAL A 224 -6.11 -29.14 -12.08
CA VAL A 224 -4.68 -29.37 -11.77
C VAL A 224 -4.26 -28.48 -10.59
N SER A 225 -3.54 -29.09 -9.64
CA SER A 225 -2.95 -28.39 -8.51
C SER A 225 -1.89 -27.40 -8.99
N CYS A 226 -1.95 -26.16 -8.52
CA CYS A 226 -0.96 -25.15 -8.89
C CYS A 226 0.35 -25.23 -8.07
N ARG A 227 0.44 -26.06 -7.03
CA ARG A 227 1.65 -26.11 -6.17
C ARG A 227 2.92 -26.44 -6.98
N PRO A 228 2.92 -27.46 -7.86
CA PRO A 228 4.07 -27.72 -8.73
C PRO A 228 4.33 -26.56 -9.70
N LEU A 229 3.27 -25.93 -10.23
CA LEU A 229 3.38 -24.83 -11.19
C LEU A 229 4.05 -23.59 -10.58
N PHE A 230 3.80 -23.29 -9.30
CA PHE A 230 4.49 -22.21 -8.59
C PHE A 230 6.01 -22.44 -8.53
N LYS A 231 6.43 -23.67 -8.22
CA LYS A 231 7.85 -24.06 -8.17
C LYS A 231 8.48 -23.99 -9.56
N GLU A 232 7.87 -24.64 -10.53
CA GLU A 232 8.37 -24.74 -11.91
C GLU A 232 8.53 -23.36 -12.56
N LEU A 233 7.52 -22.50 -12.42
CA LEU A 233 7.55 -21.15 -12.98
C LEU A 233 8.36 -20.17 -12.12
N LYS A 234 8.90 -20.61 -10.97
CA LYS A 234 9.56 -19.74 -9.96
C LYS A 234 8.71 -18.50 -9.69
N ILE A 235 7.42 -18.72 -9.39
CA ILE A 235 6.46 -17.68 -8.99
C ILE A 235 6.06 -17.95 -7.55
N LEU A 236 6.06 -16.91 -6.72
CA LEU A 236 5.61 -16.99 -5.34
C LEU A 236 4.09 -16.85 -5.26
N THR A 237 3.46 -17.55 -4.32
CA THR A 237 2.04 -17.35 -4.01
C THR A 237 1.80 -15.94 -3.46
N ILE A 238 0.56 -15.44 -3.53
CA ILE A 238 0.19 -14.17 -2.87
C ILE A 238 0.57 -14.18 -1.39
N THR A 239 0.36 -15.31 -0.71
CA THR A 239 0.72 -15.49 0.70
C THR A 239 2.22 -15.34 0.92
N SER A 240 3.05 -16.03 0.12
CA SER A 240 4.50 -15.92 0.20
C SER A 240 4.99 -14.50 -0.12
N LEU A 241 4.37 -13.81 -1.10
CA LEU A 241 4.68 -12.41 -1.39
C LEU A 241 4.35 -11.51 -0.20
N TYR A 242 3.18 -11.69 0.43
CA TYR A 242 2.79 -10.93 1.62
C TYR A 242 3.76 -11.17 2.79
N ILE A 243 4.14 -12.42 3.04
CA ILE A 243 5.14 -12.78 4.06
C ILE A 243 6.47 -12.06 3.81
N ILE A 244 6.94 -12.02 2.56
CA ILE A 244 8.17 -11.27 2.20
C ILE A 244 8.01 -9.78 2.50
N GLU A 245 6.91 -9.16 2.06
CA GLU A 245 6.70 -7.72 2.27
C GLU A 245 6.67 -7.37 3.76
N VAL A 246 5.94 -8.13 4.57
CA VAL A 246 5.87 -7.93 6.03
C VAL A 246 7.23 -8.12 6.67
N LEU A 247 7.94 -9.22 6.39
CA LEU A 247 9.22 -9.53 7.02
C LEU A 247 10.35 -8.59 6.57
N CYS A 248 10.36 -8.18 5.30
CA CYS A 248 11.31 -7.18 4.81
C CYS A 248 11.05 -5.81 5.43
N TYR A 249 9.79 -5.42 5.60
CA TYR A 249 9.42 -4.20 6.33
C TYR A 249 9.92 -4.27 7.79
N PHE A 250 9.66 -5.39 8.47
CA PHE A 250 10.16 -5.67 9.81
C PHE A 250 11.68 -5.53 9.93
N LYS A 251 12.42 -6.16 9.02
CA LYS A 251 13.88 -6.13 9.01
C LYS A 251 14.44 -4.74 8.72
N ARG A 252 13.85 -4.02 7.76
CA ARG A 252 14.29 -2.69 7.35
C ARG A 252 14.13 -1.63 8.45
N TYR A 253 13.01 -1.66 9.16
CA TYR A 253 12.72 -0.68 10.21
C TYR A 253 13.11 -1.14 11.62
N ASN A 254 13.78 -2.29 11.73
CA ASN A 254 14.29 -2.83 12.97
C ASN A 254 13.24 -2.86 14.11
N ILE A 255 12.03 -3.36 13.83
CA ILE A 255 10.87 -3.38 14.76
C ILE A 255 11.09 -4.42 15.90
N TYR A 256 12.34 -4.80 16.20
CA TYR A 256 12.76 -5.94 17.04
C TYR A 256 13.00 -5.59 18.51
N THR A 257 12.22 -4.70 19.12
CA THR A 257 12.71 -4.07 20.35
C THR A 257 12.48 -4.86 21.63
N THR A 258 11.63 -5.90 21.61
CA THR A 258 11.30 -6.60 22.87
C THR A 258 11.22 -8.10 22.66
N ARG A 259 12.13 -8.82 23.30
CA ARG A 259 12.11 -10.28 23.42
C ARG A 259 11.36 -10.70 24.68
N ASN A 260 10.98 -11.97 24.76
CA ASN A 260 10.39 -12.50 25.98
C ASN A 260 11.37 -12.45 27.16
N THR A 261 12.68 -12.58 26.94
CA THR A 261 13.73 -12.38 27.97
C THR A 261 13.73 -10.99 28.59
N ASP A 262 13.31 -9.97 27.85
CA ASP A 262 13.35 -8.58 28.33
C ASP A 262 12.18 -8.28 29.28
N LEU A 263 11.15 -9.15 29.29
CA LEU A 263 9.92 -8.98 30.06
C LEU A 263 9.75 -10.01 31.18
N TYR A 264 10.42 -11.16 31.05
CA TYR A 264 10.20 -12.31 31.90
C TYR A 264 11.54 -12.94 32.31
N GLU A 265 11.73 -13.12 33.61
CA GLU A 265 12.93 -13.74 34.17
C GLU A 265 12.91 -15.28 34.10
N TYR A 266 11.78 -15.88 33.75
CA TYR A 266 11.61 -17.33 33.71
C TYR A 266 12.03 -17.94 32.36
N ASN A 267 12.82 -19.01 32.41
CA ASN A 267 13.30 -19.73 31.22
C ASN A 267 12.16 -20.52 30.55
N THR A 268 11.57 -19.95 29.48
CA THR A 268 10.67 -20.70 28.59
C THR A 268 11.37 -21.18 27.33
N ARG A 269 10.81 -22.20 26.66
CA ARG A 269 11.25 -22.67 25.33
C ARG A 269 11.23 -21.56 24.26
N ARG A 270 10.49 -20.46 24.48
CA ARG A 270 10.34 -19.31 23.58
C ARG A 270 10.98 -18.03 24.11
N LYS A 271 11.99 -18.15 24.99
CA LYS A 271 12.64 -16.98 25.60
C LYS A 271 13.25 -16.03 24.57
N ASP A 272 13.86 -16.58 23.51
CA ASP A 272 14.53 -15.82 22.46
C ASP A 272 13.57 -15.28 21.38
N ASP A 273 12.28 -15.64 21.46
CA ASP A 273 11.26 -15.13 20.55
C ASP A 273 10.93 -13.66 20.86
N LEU A 274 10.54 -12.94 19.81
CA LEU A 274 9.98 -11.60 19.95
C LEU A 274 8.64 -11.67 20.68
N HIS A 275 8.41 -10.72 21.58
CA HIS A 275 7.20 -10.66 22.37
C HIS A 275 5.98 -10.26 21.52
N VAL A 276 4.96 -11.12 21.52
CA VAL A 276 3.71 -10.89 20.81
C VAL A 276 2.78 -10.06 21.68
N GLN A 277 2.48 -8.83 21.26
CA GLN A 277 1.57 -7.95 21.98
C GLN A 277 0.15 -8.51 22.04
N GLN A 278 -0.35 -8.68 23.26
CA GLN A 278 -1.74 -9.09 23.50
C GLN A 278 -2.69 -7.92 23.22
N CYS A 279 -3.82 -8.24 22.59
CA CYS A 279 -4.80 -7.24 22.21
C CYS A 279 -6.19 -7.88 22.05
N ASN A 280 -7.22 -7.07 22.30
CA ASN A 280 -8.60 -7.55 22.30
C ASN A 280 -9.27 -7.41 20.93
N THR A 281 -8.74 -6.56 20.05
CA THR A 281 -9.36 -6.29 18.73
C THR A 281 -8.74 -7.14 17.63
N SER A 282 -9.58 -7.68 16.73
CA SER A 282 -9.13 -8.43 15.55
C SER A 282 -8.27 -7.59 14.61
N VAL A 283 -8.57 -6.29 14.50
CA VAL A 283 -7.81 -5.32 13.70
C VAL A 283 -6.36 -5.22 14.18
N PHE A 284 -6.14 -5.10 15.48
CA PHE A 284 -4.78 -5.03 16.02
C PHE A 284 -4.05 -6.38 15.90
N LYS A 285 -4.75 -7.50 16.10
CA LYS A 285 -4.19 -8.85 15.88
C LYS A 285 -3.67 -9.05 14.45
N LYS A 286 -4.35 -8.43 13.48
CA LYS A 286 -4.01 -8.45 12.04
C LYS A 286 -3.08 -7.31 11.61
N SER A 287 -2.69 -6.42 12.53
CA SER A 287 -1.75 -5.35 12.20
C SER A 287 -0.44 -5.92 11.67
N VAL A 288 0.20 -5.17 10.77
CA VAL A 288 1.50 -5.54 10.19
C VAL A 288 2.50 -5.85 11.31
N ILE A 289 2.46 -5.09 12.40
CA ILE A 289 3.34 -5.29 13.55
C ILE A 289 3.11 -6.67 14.19
N ASN A 290 1.89 -6.95 14.64
CA ASN A 290 1.62 -8.20 15.36
C ASN A 290 1.80 -9.44 14.46
N VAL A 291 1.40 -9.34 13.19
CA VAL A 291 1.60 -10.42 12.21
C VAL A 291 3.09 -10.61 11.92
N GLY A 292 3.85 -9.54 11.74
CA GLY A 292 5.29 -9.63 11.45
C GLY A 292 6.10 -10.27 12.57
N ILE A 293 5.76 -9.98 13.84
CA ILE A 293 6.36 -10.65 15.00
C ILE A 293 6.13 -12.16 14.94
N LYS A 294 4.88 -12.59 14.74
CA LYS A 294 4.52 -14.02 14.64
C LYS A 294 5.23 -14.72 13.49
N LEU A 295 5.26 -14.09 12.31
CA LEU A 295 5.95 -14.63 11.14
C LEU A 295 7.45 -14.74 11.39
N TYR A 296 8.06 -13.73 12.02
CA TYR A 296 9.51 -13.71 12.27
C TYR A 296 9.92 -14.81 13.25
N ASN A 297 9.15 -15.04 14.31
CA ASN A 297 9.47 -16.07 15.31
C ASN A 297 9.53 -17.48 14.70
N ILE A 298 8.81 -17.74 13.61
CA ILE A 298 8.76 -19.06 12.95
C ILE A 298 9.86 -19.23 11.89
N LEU A 299 10.57 -18.15 11.51
CA LEU A 299 11.62 -18.26 10.50
C LEU A 299 12.78 -19.16 10.97
N PRO A 300 13.41 -19.90 10.03
CA PRO A 300 14.64 -20.62 10.30
C PRO A 300 15.75 -19.71 10.81
N LEU A 301 16.60 -20.24 11.68
CA LEU A 301 17.74 -19.51 12.23
C LEU A 301 18.68 -18.98 11.14
N GLU A 302 18.84 -19.71 10.03
CA GLU A 302 19.68 -19.29 8.90
C GLU A 302 19.19 -18.00 8.24
N VAL A 303 17.86 -17.84 8.15
CA VAL A 303 17.23 -16.62 7.61
C VAL A 303 17.33 -15.50 8.65
N LYS A 304 17.04 -15.79 9.92
CA LYS A 304 17.12 -14.82 11.03
C LYS A 304 18.53 -14.22 11.19
N LYS A 305 19.58 -15.05 11.07
CA LYS A 305 21.00 -14.66 11.20
C LYS A 305 21.56 -13.80 10.06
N SER A 306 20.75 -13.51 9.03
CA SER A 306 21.18 -12.67 7.90
C SER A 306 21.55 -11.25 8.37
N LYS A 307 22.74 -10.78 7.97
CA LYS A 307 23.28 -9.48 8.42
C LYS A 307 22.64 -8.31 7.67
N GLY A 308 22.36 -8.49 6.37
CA GLY A 308 21.81 -7.44 5.50
C GLY A 308 20.35 -7.65 5.08
N CYS A 309 19.63 -6.58 4.73
CA CYS A 309 18.27 -6.65 4.18
C CYS A 309 18.20 -7.41 2.84
N ASN A 310 19.20 -7.24 1.98
CA ASN A 310 19.24 -7.91 0.67
C ASN A 310 19.47 -9.41 0.81
N GLU A 311 20.43 -9.80 1.66
CA GLU A 311 20.71 -11.20 1.99
C GLU A 311 19.48 -11.86 2.63
N PHE A 312 18.86 -11.19 3.60
CA PHE A 312 17.64 -11.64 4.25
C PHE A 312 16.52 -11.88 3.23
N LYS A 313 16.26 -10.91 2.34
CA LYS A 313 15.24 -11.02 1.29
C LYS A 313 15.54 -12.16 0.32
N HIS A 314 16.81 -12.38 -0.03
CA HIS A 314 17.21 -13.45 -0.92
C HIS A 314 16.99 -14.84 -0.29
N LYS A 315 17.51 -15.06 0.92
CA LYS A 315 17.33 -16.31 1.66
C LYS A 315 15.85 -16.62 1.93
N LEU A 316 15.08 -15.61 2.31
CA LEU A 316 13.64 -15.73 2.51
C LEU A 316 12.91 -16.12 1.21
N LYS A 317 13.29 -15.54 0.06
CA LYS A 317 12.72 -15.93 -1.23
C LYS A 317 12.99 -17.39 -1.57
N LEU A 318 14.23 -17.86 -1.39
CA LEU A 318 14.59 -19.25 -1.64
C LEU A 318 13.75 -20.21 -0.80
N PHE A 319 13.69 -19.96 0.51
CA PHE A 319 12.85 -20.71 1.44
C PHE A 319 11.37 -20.81 0.99
N LEU A 320 10.82 -19.71 0.49
CA LEU A 320 9.41 -19.63 0.06
C LEU A 320 9.17 -20.18 -1.36
N PHE A 321 10.20 -20.31 -2.20
CA PHE A 321 10.08 -20.97 -3.50
C PHE A 321 9.95 -22.49 -3.32
N ASP A 322 10.70 -23.06 -2.39
CA ASP A 322 10.69 -24.50 -2.12
C ASP A 322 9.39 -24.95 -1.45
N ARG A 323 8.69 -24.03 -0.78
CA ARG A 323 7.47 -24.28 0.00
C ARG A 323 6.35 -23.30 -0.42
N PRO A 324 5.50 -23.64 -1.41
CA PRO A 324 4.46 -22.74 -1.89
C PRO A 324 3.27 -22.71 -0.94
N PHE A 325 3.31 -21.83 0.07
CA PHE A 325 2.22 -21.65 1.04
C PHE A 325 0.97 -21.05 0.41
N TYR A 326 -0.19 -21.66 0.63
CA TYR A 326 -1.48 -21.16 0.14
C TYR A 326 -2.22 -20.31 1.17
N THR A 327 -1.88 -20.47 2.45
CA THR A 327 -2.48 -19.71 3.56
C THR A 327 -1.41 -19.33 4.59
N LEU A 328 -1.69 -18.27 5.37
CA LEU A 328 -0.79 -17.90 6.47
C LEU A 328 -0.73 -18.98 7.55
N ASN A 329 -1.83 -19.67 7.82
CA ASN A 329 -1.87 -20.74 8.82
C ASN A 329 -0.93 -21.89 8.45
N GLU A 330 -0.85 -22.24 7.16
CA GLU A 330 0.09 -23.26 6.67
C GLU A 330 1.55 -22.89 6.99
N PHE A 331 1.91 -21.62 6.82
CA PHE A 331 3.24 -21.13 7.22
C PHE A 331 3.44 -21.14 8.73
N LEU A 332 2.41 -20.74 9.50
CA LEU A 332 2.51 -20.68 10.96
C LEU A 332 2.60 -22.07 11.61
N GLN A 333 1.98 -23.09 11.01
CA GLN A 333 1.99 -24.46 11.52
C GLN A 333 3.33 -25.16 11.31
N GLN A 334 4.11 -24.75 10.31
CA GLN A 334 5.41 -25.37 10.02
C GLN A 334 6.39 -25.29 11.20
N GLY A 335 6.38 -24.18 11.96
CA GLY A 335 7.23 -24.02 13.13
C GLY A 335 6.88 -24.93 14.32
N HIS A 336 5.75 -25.64 14.26
CA HIS A 336 5.33 -26.62 15.27
C HIS A 336 5.76 -28.05 14.94
N GLU A 337 6.09 -28.36 13.68
CA GLU A 337 6.54 -29.68 13.24
C GLU A 337 8.07 -29.85 13.33
N GLU A 338 8.82 -28.74 13.39
CA GLU A 338 10.28 -28.70 13.50
C GLU A 338 10.80 -28.45 14.95
N ALA A 339 9.93 -28.55 15.98
CA ALA A 339 10.22 -28.19 17.38
C ALA A 339 10.13 -29.35 18.39
#